data_AF-A0A453PLI3-F1
#
_entry.id   AF-A0A453PLI3-F1
#
_cell.length_a   1.000
_cell.length_b   1.000
_cell.length_c   1.000
_cell.angle_alpha   90.00
_cell.angle_beta   90.00
_cell.angle_gamma   90.00
#
_symmetry.space_group_name_H-M   'P 1'
#
loop_
_entity.id
_entity.type
_entity.pdbx_description
1 polymer ?
#
loop_
_entity_poly.entity_id
_entity_poly.type
_entity_poly.pdbx_seq_one_letter_code
_entity_poly.pdbx_strand_id
1 'polypeptide(L)'
;MDTYRYHGHSMSDPGSTYRTRDEISGVRQERDPIERVRKLLLAHDLATPAELKDMEKEIRKEVDAAIAKAKESPMPDASELFTNVYVKGFGVESFGADRKELRATLP
;
A
#
# COMPACT_ATOMS: atom_id res chain seq x y z
N MET A 1 -1.75 -2.88 21.47
CA MET A 1 -2.60 -1.89 20.78
C MET A 1 -3.71 -2.68 20.09
N ASP A 2 -4.97 -2.37 20.36
CA ASP A 2 -6.12 -3.07 19.79
C ASP A 2 -6.70 -2.25 18.61
N THR A 3 -6.86 -2.86 17.44
CA THR A 3 -7.30 -2.22 16.19
C THR A 3 -8.16 -3.17 15.36
N TYR A 4 -8.81 -2.65 14.32
CA TYR A 4 -9.74 -3.42 13.49
C TYR A 4 -9.54 -3.16 12.00
N ARG A 5 -9.45 -4.23 11.20
CA ARG A 5 -9.31 -4.16 9.74
C ARG A 5 -10.68 -4.17 9.08
N TYR A 6 -11.12 -3.01 8.57
CA TYR A 6 -12.43 -2.89 7.92
C TYR A 6 -12.58 -3.73 6.64
N HIS A 7 -11.47 -3.98 5.94
CA HIS A 7 -11.47 -4.74 4.70
C HIS A 7 -11.06 -6.21 4.89
N GLY A 8 -11.07 -6.97 3.80
CA GLY A 8 -10.52 -8.32 3.73
C GLY A 8 -9.04 -8.38 4.09
N HIS A 9 -8.51 -9.60 4.27
CA HIS A 9 -7.08 -9.79 4.54
C HIS A 9 -6.23 -9.39 3.35
N SER A 10 -6.75 -9.63 2.16
CA SER A 10 -6.18 -9.21 0.89
C SER A 10 -7.30 -9.08 -0.14
N MET A 11 -6.94 -8.73 -1.37
CA MET A 11 -7.87 -8.78 -2.50
C MET A 11 -8.41 -10.20 -2.75
N SER A 12 -7.66 -11.25 -2.38
CA SER A 12 -8.06 -12.65 -2.56
C SER A 12 -8.84 -13.22 -1.37
N ASP A 13 -8.75 -12.58 -0.19
CA ASP A 13 -9.55 -12.95 0.98
C ASP A 13 -10.40 -11.75 1.44
N PRO A 14 -11.67 -11.66 0.97
CA PRO A 14 -12.56 -10.55 1.31
C PRO A 14 -13.08 -10.61 2.76
N GLY A 15 -12.94 -11.75 3.44
CA GLY A 15 -13.32 -11.95 4.84
C GLY A 15 -14.81 -11.97 5.17
N SER A 16 -15.69 -12.04 4.17
CA SER A 16 -17.14 -12.19 4.34
C SER A 16 -17.58 -13.58 4.79
N THR A 17 -16.69 -14.56 4.78
CA THR A 17 -16.95 -15.95 5.19
C THR A 17 -16.81 -16.16 6.70
N TYR A 18 -16.15 -15.24 7.41
CA TYR A 18 -15.80 -15.39 8.82
C TYR A 18 -16.05 -14.13 9.66
N ARG A 19 -16.65 -13.08 9.08
CA ARG A 19 -17.10 -11.85 9.77
C ARG A 19 -18.41 -11.38 9.17
N THR A 20 -19.22 -10.71 9.99
CA THR A 20 -20.48 -10.13 9.52
C THR A 20 -20.28 -8.69 9.07
N ARG A 21 -21.14 -8.22 8.16
CA ARG A 21 -21.14 -6.80 7.75
C ARG A 21 -21.52 -5.88 8.91
N ASP A 22 -22.37 -6.36 9.81
CA ASP A 22 -22.86 -5.60 10.97
C ASP A 22 -21.76 -5.39 12.01
N GLU A 23 -20.92 -6.40 12.25
CA GLU A 23 -19.74 -6.27 13.11
C GLU A 23 -18.79 -5.19 12.55
N ILE A 24 -18.45 -5.29 11.27
CA ILE A 24 -17.51 -4.36 10.62
C ILE A 24 -18.07 -2.94 10.62
N SER A 25 -19.35 -2.76 10.31
CA SER A 25 -20.00 -1.46 10.25
C SER A 25 -20.12 -0.83 11.65
N GLY A 26 -20.49 -1.61 12.67
CA GLY A 26 -20.56 -1.17 14.06
C GLY A 26 -19.20 -0.71 14.57
N VAL A 27 -18.15 -1.52 14.37
CA VAL A 27 -16.79 -1.14 14.77
C VAL A 27 -16.32 0.12 14.04
N ARG A 28 -16.61 0.27 12.75
CA ARG A 28 -16.25 1.48 12.01
C ARG A 28 -17.00 2.71 12.54
N GLN A 29 -18.30 2.62 12.81
CA GLN A 29 -19.07 3.76 13.30
C GLN A 29 -18.62 4.21 14.70
N GLU A 30 -18.28 3.27 15.58
CA GLU A 30 -17.98 3.55 16.98
C GLU A 30 -16.49 3.82 17.25
N ARG A 31 -15.59 3.21 16.48
CA ARG A 31 -14.14 3.17 16.78
C ARG A 31 -13.26 3.77 15.69
N ASP A 32 -13.80 4.44 14.68
CA ASP A 32 -12.98 5.10 13.65
C ASP A 32 -12.06 6.18 14.27
N PRO A 33 -10.73 5.97 14.25
CA PRO A 33 -9.80 6.93 14.84
C PRO A 33 -9.74 8.25 14.07
N ILE A 34 -9.99 8.25 12.76
CA ILE A 34 -9.99 9.47 11.95
C ILE A 34 -11.16 10.35 12.37
N GLU A 35 -12.35 9.75 12.50
CA GLU A 35 -13.53 10.50 12.90
C GLU A 35 -13.46 10.98 14.36
N ARG A 36 -12.83 10.18 15.24
CA ARG A 36 -12.56 10.62 16.62
C ARG A 36 -11.63 11.83 16.65
N VAL A 37 -10.54 11.81 15.89
CA VAL A 37 -9.59 12.94 15.81
C VAL A 37 -10.26 14.16 15.17
N ARG A 38 -11.04 13.97 14.10
CA ARG A 38 -11.83 15.03 13.46
C ARG A 38 -12.70 15.77 14.47
N LYS A 39 -13.46 15.04 15.29
CA LYS A 39 -14.31 15.62 16.35
C LYS A 39 -13.49 16.40 17.38
N LEU A 40 -12.33 15.89 17.78
CA LEU A 40 -11.44 16.59 18.73
C LEU A 40 -10.90 17.89 18.15
N LEU A 41 -10.45 17.88 16.89
CA LEU A 41 -9.95 19.09 16.22
C LEU A 41 -11.03 20.18 16.16
N LEU A 42 -12.25 19.81 15.81
CA LEU A 42 -13.39 20.73 15.75
C LEU A 42 -13.82 21.22 17.14
N ALA A 43 -13.86 20.34 18.14
CA ALA A 43 -14.27 20.69 19.50
C ALA A 43 -13.29 21.62 20.22
N HIS A 44 -12.03 21.66 19.79
CA HIS A 44 -10.98 22.51 20.34
C HIS A 44 -10.62 23.69 19.42
N ASP A 45 -11.43 23.97 18.40
CA ASP A 45 -11.22 25.07 17.43
C ASP A 45 -9.82 25.05 16.78
N LEU A 46 -9.24 23.85 16.61
CA LEU A 46 -7.91 23.66 16.00
C LEU A 46 -7.96 23.62 14.47
N ALA A 47 -9.15 23.40 13.91
CA ALA A 47 -9.43 23.45 12.49
C ALA A 47 -10.92 23.70 12.27
N THR A 48 -11.27 24.22 11.11
CA THR A 48 -12.65 24.37 10.65
C THR A 48 -13.06 23.19 9.77
N PRO A 49 -14.37 22.91 9.62
CA PRO A 49 -14.84 21.88 8.69
C PRO A 49 -14.41 22.12 7.24
N ALA A 50 -14.24 23.38 6.83
CA ALA A 50 -13.77 23.76 5.50
C ALA A 50 -12.29 23.40 5.31
N GLU A 51 -11.42 23.75 6.25
CA GLU A 51 -9.99 23.42 6.19
C GLU A 51 -9.75 21.91 6.14
N LEU A 52 -10.50 21.12 6.92
CA LEU A 52 -10.38 19.66 6.89
C LEU A 52 -10.81 19.08 5.54
N LYS A 53 -11.87 19.63 4.94
CA LYS A 53 -12.35 19.21 3.62
C LYS A 53 -11.37 19.58 2.51
N ASP A 54 -10.77 20.77 2.58
CA ASP A 54 -9.78 21.22 1.62
C ASP A 54 -8.51 20.36 1.72
N MET A 55 -8.09 19.99 2.93
CA MET A 55 -6.98 19.05 3.15
C MET A 55 -7.26 17.67 2.54
N GLU A 56 -8.45 17.10 2.74
CA GLU A 56 -8.84 15.82 2.11
C GLU A 56 -8.76 15.90 0.57
N LYS A 57 -9.15 17.03 -0.01
CA LYS A 57 -9.12 17.25 -1.46
C LYS A 57 -7.68 17.33 -1.99
N GLU A 58 -6.80 18.04 -1.31
CA GLU A 58 -5.38 18.14 -1.71
C GLU A 58 -4.68 16.78 -1.60
N ILE A 59 -4.89 16.04 -0.50
CA ILE A 59 -4.32 14.69 -0.34
C ILE A 59 -4.82 13.76 -1.44
N ARG A 60 -6.11 13.82 -1.79
CA ARG A 60 -6.66 13.00 -2.88
C ARG A 60 -5.98 13.32 -4.22
N LYS A 61 -5.74 14.59 -4.50
CA LYS A 61 -5.04 15.02 -5.71
C LYS A 61 -3.59 14.53 -5.75
N GLU A 62 -2.88 14.55 -4.63
CA GLU A 62 -1.53 13.99 -4.52
C GLU A 62 -1.52 12.48 -4.80
N VAL A 63 -2.46 11.73 -4.22
CA VAL A 63 -2.59 10.28 -4.44
C VAL A 63 -2.93 9.97 -5.90
N ASP A 64 -3.88 10.70 -6.51
CA ASP A 64 -4.27 10.51 -7.91
C ASP A 64 -3.09 10.78 -8.86
N ALA A 65 -2.28 11.82 -8.59
CA ALA A 65 -1.07 12.12 -9.35
C ALA A 65 0.00 11.02 -9.19
N ALA A 66 0.19 10.48 -7.99
CA ALA A 66 1.11 9.38 -7.74
C ALA A 66 0.68 8.10 -8.48
N ILE A 67 -0.62 7.80 -8.50
CA ILE A 67 -1.18 6.66 -9.24
C ILE A 67 -0.96 6.83 -10.75
N ALA A 68 -1.21 8.02 -11.30
CA ALA A 68 -0.99 8.29 -12.72
C ALA A 68 0.48 8.05 -13.11
N LYS A 69 1.42 8.62 -12.34
CA LYS A 69 2.86 8.41 -12.54
C LYS A 69 3.26 6.93 -12.44
N ALA A 70 2.71 6.19 -11.48
CA ALA A 70 2.99 4.77 -11.32
C ALA A 70 2.50 3.95 -12.52
N LYS A 71 1.34 4.29 -13.09
CA LYS A 71 0.79 3.62 -14.28
C LYS A 71 1.54 3.94 -15.58
N GLU A 72 2.10 5.14 -15.67
CA GLU A 72 2.91 5.58 -16.81
C GLU A 72 4.35 5.04 -16.77
N SER A 73 4.78 4.51 -15.62
CA SER A 73 6.13 3.98 -15.46
C SER A 73 6.31 2.75 -16.37
N PRO A 74 7.40 2.69 -17.16
CA PRO A 74 7.65 1.56 -18.04
C PRO A 74 7.88 0.29 -17.22
N MET A 75 7.60 -0.86 -17.83
CA MET A 75 8.01 -2.13 -17.26
C MET A 75 9.55 -2.15 -17.11
N PRO A 76 10.07 -2.72 -16.01
CA PRO A 76 11.51 -2.87 -15.85
C PRO A 76 12.06 -3.78 -16.95
N ASP A 77 13.33 -3.54 -17.34
CA ASP A 77 14.02 -4.41 -18.29
C ASP A 77 14.16 -5.82 -17.72
N ALA A 78 14.10 -6.84 -18.58
CA ALA A 78 14.19 -8.24 -18.13
C ALA A 78 15.52 -8.54 -17.40
N SER A 79 16.59 -7.79 -17.69
CA SER A 79 17.87 -7.90 -16.98
C SER A 79 17.79 -7.52 -15.49
N GLU A 80 16.82 -6.69 -15.09
CA GLU A 80 16.60 -6.31 -13.69
C GLU A 80 16.18 -7.50 -12.81
N LEU A 81 15.68 -8.59 -13.41
CA LEU A 81 15.35 -9.82 -12.67
C LEU A 81 16.57 -10.40 -11.94
N PHE A 82 17.78 -10.14 -12.45
CA PHE A 82 19.03 -10.70 -11.97
C PHE A 82 19.81 -9.73 -11.07
N THR A 83 19.38 -8.48 -10.95
CA THR A 83 20.05 -7.49 -10.10
C THR A 83 19.67 -7.68 -8.63
N ASN A 84 20.47 -7.15 -7.70
CA ASN A 84 20.22 -7.17 -6.25
C ASN A 84 20.16 -8.55 -5.57
N VAL A 85 20.60 -9.62 -6.24
CA VAL A 85 20.73 -10.97 -5.63
C VAL A 85 22.02 -11.12 -4.82
N TYR A 86 23.13 -10.55 -5.31
CA TYR A 86 24.43 -10.53 -4.64
C TYR A 86 25.02 -9.12 -4.61
N VAL A 87 25.98 -8.91 -3.70
CA VAL A 87 26.79 -7.69 -3.68
C VAL A 87 27.76 -7.70 -4.86
N LYS A 88 27.94 -6.53 -5.48
CA LYS A 88 28.82 -6.31 -6.63
C LYS A 88 30.23 -6.84 -6.37
N GLY A 89 30.81 -7.54 -7.35
CA GLY A 89 32.20 -8.01 -7.31
C GLY A 89 32.39 -9.48 -6.93
N PHE A 90 31.30 -10.23 -6.73
CA PHE A 90 31.39 -11.68 -6.49
C PHE A 90 31.24 -12.54 -7.77
N GLY A 91 31.08 -11.93 -8.95
CA GLY A 91 31.21 -12.60 -10.25
C GLY A 91 30.39 -13.88 -10.37
N VAL A 92 29.18 -13.88 -9.79
CA VAL A 92 28.38 -15.10 -9.68
C VAL A 92 27.69 -15.36 -11.00
N GLU A 93 27.94 -16.54 -11.57
CA GLU A 93 27.24 -17.04 -12.74
C GLU A 93 25.89 -17.63 -12.32
N SER A 94 24.79 -17.08 -12.85
CA SER A 94 23.45 -17.63 -12.67
C SER A 94 23.10 -18.52 -13.86
N PHE A 95 22.67 -19.75 -13.59
CA PHE A 95 22.33 -20.73 -14.61
C PHE A 95 20.83 -21.04 -14.62
N GLY A 96 20.33 -21.57 -15.73
CA GLY A 96 18.98 -22.12 -15.81
C GLY A 96 18.76 -23.31 -14.86
N ALA A 97 17.50 -23.75 -14.72
CA ALA A 97 17.13 -24.88 -13.85
C ALA A 97 17.87 -26.18 -14.18
N ASP A 98 18.28 -26.36 -15.44
CA ASP A 98 19.07 -27.49 -15.93
C ASP A 98 20.59 -27.34 -15.73
N ARG A 99 21.05 -26.15 -15.29
CA ARG A 99 22.44 -25.74 -15.11
C ARG A 99 23.34 -25.84 -16.35
N LYS A 100 22.75 -25.91 -17.55
CA LYS A 100 23.52 -26.06 -18.80
C LYS A 100 23.77 -24.75 -19.52
N GLU A 101 22.89 -23.77 -19.32
CA GLU A 101 23.00 -22.45 -19.95
C GLU A 101 23.27 -21.38 -18.89
N LEU A 102 24.33 -20.61 -19.08
CA LEU A 102 24.58 -19.37 -18.35
C LEU A 102 23.50 -18.36 -18.73
N ARG A 103 22.68 -17.95 -17.76
CA ARG A 103 21.55 -17.04 -17.98
C ARG A 103 21.92 -15.59 -17.70
N ALA A 104 22.82 -15.36 -16.74
CA ALA A 104 23.36 -14.03 -16.45
C ALA A 104 24.68 -14.17 -15.68
N THR A 105 25.65 -13.33 -16.00
CA THR A 105 26.80 -13.07 -15.12
C THR A 105 26.41 -11.89 -14.23
N LEU A 106 26.28 -12.16 -12.93
CA LEU A 106 25.90 -11.16 -11.95
C LEU A 106 27.10 -10.24 -11.66
N PRO A 107 26.87 -8.94 -11.42
CA PRO A 107 27.92 -7.95 -11.28
C PRO A 107 28.73 -8.09 -9.98
#